data_AF-A0A7J2SBK9-F1
#
_entry.id   AF-A0A7J2SBK9-F1
#
_cell.length_a   1.000
_cell.length_b   1.000
_cell.length_c   1.000
_cell.angle_alpha   90.00
_cell.angle_beta   90.00
_cell.angle_gamma   90.00
#
_symmetry.space_group_name_H-M   'P 1'
#
loop_
_entity.id
_entity.type
_entity.pdbx_description
1 polymer ?
#
loop_
_entity_poly.entity_id
_entity_poly.type
_entity_poly.pdbx_seq_one_letter_code
_entity_poly.pdbx_strand_id
1 'polypeptide(L)'
;MCQQKIEKLIGSRYSSVSNDPRFSLYPIVTKGKSKGKTHDIVIYKNDRPFLIVECNFYNVTGSKPISIAESYIEMHRVAKAHNVEFLWVTDGPAWHKMKEPLLRSMKEIEWILNYRMLGLIKRILK
;
A
#
# COMPACT_ATOMS: atom_id res chain seq x y z
N MET A 1 -3.87 11.15 -10.09
CA MET A 1 -4.22 9.93 -9.33
C MET A 1 -3.00 9.42 -8.56
N CYS A 2 -3.14 8.72 -7.42
CA CYS A 2 -2.03 8.17 -6.61
C CYS A 2 -1.00 7.45 -7.52
N GLN A 3 -1.51 6.61 -8.41
CA GLN A 3 -0.75 5.90 -9.45
C GLN A 3 0.16 6.83 -10.28
N GLN A 4 -0.36 7.89 -10.88
CA GLN A 4 0.44 8.80 -11.72
C GLN A 4 1.59 9.46 -10.95
N LYS A 5 1.43 9.68 -9.64
CA LYS A 5 2.53 10.20 -8.81
C LYS A 5 3.55 9.10 -8.57
N ILE A 6 3.12 7.90 -8.22
CA ILE A 6 4.00 6.74 -8.02
C ILE A 6 4.78 6.41 -9.30
N GLU A 7 4.13 6.39 -10.47
CA GLU A 7 4.76 6.18 -11.79
C GLU A 7 5.88 7.18 -12.09
N LYS A 8 5.74 8.43 -11.64
CA LYS A 8 6.79 9.45 -11.78
C LYS A 8 7.96 9.28 -10.81
N LEU A 9 7.73 8.58 -9.70
CA LEU A 9 8.73 8.35 -8.64
C LEU A 9 9.51 7.06 -8.82
N ILE A 10 8.98 6.13 -9.62
CA ILE A 10 9.67 4.89 -10.00
C ILE A 10 10.49 5.12 -11.27
N GLY A 11 11.72 4.64 -11.30
CA GLY A 11 12.58 4.74 -12.48
C GLY A 11 12.15 3.77 -13.60
N SER A 12 12.68 3.96 -14.81
CA SER A 12 12.36 3.18 -16.01
C SER A 12 12.57 1.65 -15.90
N ARG A 13 13.34 1.20 -14.90
CA ARG A 13 13.55 -0.23 -14.61
C ARG A 13 12.37 -0.91 -13.89
N TYR A 14 11.34 -0.15 -13.56
CA TYR A 14 10.14 -0.61 -12.87
C TYR A 14 8.92 -0.40 -13.76
N SER A 15 7.94 -1.29 -13.64
CA SER A 15 6.61 -1.12 -14.22
C SER A 15 5.56 -1.19 -13.12
N SER A 16 4.42 -0.53 -13.32
CA SER A 16 3.30 -0.55 -12.38
C SER A 16 2.03 -1.06 -13.05
N VAL A 17 1.27 -1.89 -12.34
CA VAL A 17 -0.04 -2.38 -12.76
C VAL A 17 -1.03 -2.11 -11.64
N SER A 18 -2.14 -1.43 -11.96
CA SER A 18 -3.19 -1.15 -10.99
C SER A 18 -4.16 -2.31 -10.91
N ASN A 19 -4.54 -2.71 -9.69
CA ASN A 19 -5.50 -3.79 -9.44
C ASN A 19 -5.17 -5.07 -10.23
N ASP A 20 -3.90 -5.48 -10.27
CA ASP A 20 -3.45 -6.63 -11.06
C ASP A 20 -4.13 -7.92 -10.58
N PRO A 21 -5.03 -8.56 -11.38
CA PRO A 21 -5.72 -9.77 -10.97
C PRO A 21 -4.80 -11.00 -10.91
N ARG A 22 -3.58 -10.89 -11.46
CA ARG A 22 -2.61 -11.98 -11.52
C ARG A 22 -1.71 -12.04 -10.29
N PHE A 23 -1.75 -11.03 -9.43
CA PHE A 23 -0.95 -10.97 -8.20
C PHE A 23 -1.81 -10.61 -6.99
N SER A 24 -1.64 -11.38 -5.92
CA SER A 24 -2.22 -11.13 -4.60
C SER A 24 -1.25 -11.69 -3.57
N LEU A 25 -1.05 -10.96 -2.46
CA LEU A 25 -0.29 -11.47 -1.32
C LEU A 25 -0.95 -12.66 -0.62
N TYR A 26 -2.28 -12.76 -0.75
CA TYR A 26 -3.04 -13.84 -0.14
C TYR A 26 -3.34 -14.92 -1.18
N PRO A 27 -3.20 -16.21 -0.83
CA PRO A 27 -3.53 -17.30 -1.73
C PRO A 27 -4.99 -17.20 -2.17
N ILE A 28 -5.23 -17.45 -3.46
CA ILE A 28 -6.57 -17.51 -4.04
C ILE A 28 -7.23 -18.79 -3.50
N VAL A 29 -7.97 -18.69 -2.39
CA VAL A 29 -8.69 -19.86 -1.84
C VAL A 29 -9.92 -20.12 -2.70
N THR A 30 -9.80 -21.08 -3.62
CA THR A 30 -10.90 -21.54 -4.47
C THR A 30 -11.69 -22.66 -3.82
N LYS A 31 -12.81 -22.32 -3.17
CA LYS A 31 -14.05 -23.10 -3.20
C LYS A 31 -15.23 -22.15 -3.38
N GLY A 32 -15.60 -21.92 -4.63
CA GLY A 32 -16.78 -21.12 -5.00
C GLY A 32 -16.56 -19.60 -4.97
N LYS A 33 -15.85 -19.06 -5.96
CA LYS A 33 -15.64 -17.61 -6.22
C LYS A 33 -15.02 -16.83 -5.05
N SER A 34 -13.69 -16.86 -4.93
CA SER A 34 -12.96 -15.73 -4.34
C SER A 34 -11.94 -15.23 -5.36
N LYS A 35 -12.16 -14.03 -5.92
CA LYS A 35 -11.07 -13.28 -6.53
C LYS A 35 -10.16 -12.90 -5.37
N GLY A 36 -8.88 -13.30 -5.41
CA GLY A 36 -7.91 -12.82 -4.43
C GLY A 36 -7.98 -11.29 -4.33
N LYS A 37 -7.80 -10.74 -3.13
CA LYS A 37 -7.83 -9.30 -2.92
C LYS A 37 -6.71 -8.68 -3.75
N THR A 38 -7.06 -7.89 -4.76
CA THR A 38 -6.08 -7.13 -5.56
C THR A 38 -5.56 -5.96 -4.75
N HIS A 39 -4.33 -5.54 -5.06
CA HIS A 39 -3.71 -4.34 -4.51
C HIS A 39 -3.98 -3.14 -5.40
N ASP A 40 -4.06 -1.94 -4.82
CA ASP A 40 -4.32 -0.73 -5.62
C ASP A 40 -3.27 -0.57 -6.73
N ILE A 41 -1.99 -0.80 -6.40
CA ILE A 41 -0.86 -0.80 -7.36
C ILE A 41 0.13 -1.90 -6.99
N VAL A 42 0.58 -2.64 -8.01
CA VAL A 42 1.72 -3.56 -7.92
C VAL A 42 2.85 -3.02 -8.79
N ILE A 43 4.04 -2.86 -8.21
CA ILE A 43 5.25 -2.46 -8.92
C ILE A 43 6.11 -3.70 -9.14
N TYR A 44 6.54 -3.90 -10.38
CA TYR A 44 7.36 -5.01 -10.80
C TYR A 44 8.79 -4.55 -11.10
N LYS A 45 9.77 -5.42 -10.80
CA LYS A 45 11.17 -5.29 -11.21
C LYS A 45 11.56 -6.58 -11.94
N ASN A 46 11.91 -6.49 -13.22
CA ASN A 46 12.21 -7.65 -14.07
C ASN A 46 11.09 -8.72 -13.99
N ASP A 47 9.84 -8.29 -14.19
CA ASP A 47 8.61 -9.11 -14.14
C ASP A 47 8.32 -9.82 -12.80
N ARG A 48 9.06 -9.49 -11.74
CA ARG A 48 8.79 -9.97 -10.37
C ARG A 48 8.11 -8.89 -9.54
N PRO A 49 7.03 -9.20 -8.80
CA PRO A 49 6.43 -8.28 -7.84
C PRO A 49 7.50 -7.80 -6.86
N PHE A 50 7.62 -6.49 -6.72
CA PHE A 50 8.67 -5.85 -5.94
C PHE A 50 8.11 -4.99 -4.81
N LEU A 51 7.05 -4.23 -5.09
CA LEU A 51 6.39 -3.35 -4.12
C LEU A 51 4.89 -3.37 -4.37
N ILE A 52 4.10 -3.53 -3.32
CA ILE A 52 2.67 -3.23 -3.35
C ILE A 52 2.39 -1.88 -2.72
N VAL A 53 1.45 -1.14 -3.30
CA VAL A 53 1.02 0.17 -2.79
C VAL A 53 -0.47 0.13 -2.53
N GLU A 54 -0.88 0.61 -1.36
CA GLU A 54 -2.27 0.83 -0.98
C GLU A 54 -2.48 2.33 -0.71
N CYS A 55 -3.52 2.94 -1.28
CA CYS A 55 -3.84 4.36 -1.09
C CYS A 55 -5.23 4.52 -0.43
N ASN A 56 -5.29 5.09 0.78
CA ASN A 56 -6.58 5.41 1.43
C ASN A 56 -6.62 6.81 2.03
N PHE A 57 -7.73 7.52 1.83
CA PHE A 57 -7.93 8.87 2.34
C PHE A 57 -9.14 8.92 3.28
N TYR A 58 -8.91 9.32 4.53
CA TYR A 58 -9.92 9.28 5.58
C TYR A 58 -10.34 10.70 5.99
N ASN A 59 -11.53 11.09 5.56
CA ASN A 59 -12.11 12.39 5.91
C ASN A 59 -12.81 12.40 7.27
N VAL A 60 -13.26 11.23 7.72
CA VAL A 60 -13.99 11.06 8.99
C VAL A 60 -13.36 9.97 9.82
N THR A 61 -13.50 10.12 11.14
CA THR A 61 -13.09 9.10 12.10
C THR A 61 -14.05 7.92 12.10
N GLY A 62 -13.61 6.77 12.59
CA GLY A 62 -14.50 5.62 12.79
C GLY A 62 -13.74 4.29 12.84
N SER A 63 -14.49 3.20 12.92
CA SER A 63 -13.94 1.85 12.96
C SER A 63 -13.16 1.47 11.69
N LYS A 64 -13.53 2.03 10.53
CA LYS A 64 -12.91 1.71 9.24
C LYS A 64 -11.42 2.12 9.16
N PRO A 65 -11.01 3.38 9.42
CA PRO A 65 -9.58 3.70 9.43
C PRO A 65 -8.79 2.91 10.49
N ILE A 66 -9.41 2.57 11.63
CA ILE A 66 -8.79 1.71 12.66
C ILE A 66 -8.52 0.31 12.09
N SER A 67 -9.55 -0.35 11.55
CA SER A 67 -9.44 -1.71 11.07
C SER A 67 -8.48 -1.83 9.88
N ILE A 68 -8.40 -0.81 9.02
CA ILE A 68 -7.41 -0.77 7.95
C ILE A 68 -5.99 -0.58 8.49
N ALA A 69 -5.79 0.34 9.44
CA ALA A 69 -4.49 0.54 10.08
C ALA A 69 -3.94 -0.76 10.72
N GLU A 70 -4.81 -1.52 11.37
CA GLU A 70 -4.48 -2.84 11.95
C GLU A 70 -4.24 -3.90 10.86
N SER A 71 -5.11 -3.98 9.85
CA SER A 71 -4.98 -4.94 8.75
C SER A 71 -3.70 -4.72 7.93
N TYR A 72 -3.23 -3.47 7.80
CA TYR A 72 -2.06 -3.13 7.01
C TYR A 72 -0.75 -3.47 7.72
N ILE A 73 -0.74 -3.56 9.05
CA ILE A 73 0.39 -4.13 9.80
C ILE A 73 0.58 -5.60 9.40
N GLU A 74 -0.50 -6.36 9.33
CA GLU A 74 -0.44 -7.76 8.90
C GLU A 74 -0.07 -7.88 7.42
N MET A 75 -0.65 -7.03 6.56
CA MET A 75 -0.28 -7.00 5.13
C MET A 75 1.22 -6.76 4.93
N HIS A 76 1.80 -5.83 5.68
CA HIS A 76 3.24 -5.57 5.67
C HIS A 76 4.06 -6.81 6.02
N ARG A 77 3.67 -7.54 7.07
CA ARG A 77 4.33 -8.77 7.50
C ARG A 77 4.26 -9.86 6.43
N VAL A 78 3.08 -10.05 5.83
CA VAL A 78 2.88 -11.00 4.73
C VAL A 78 3.68 -10.60 3.49
N ALA A 79 3.73 -9.31 3.14
CA ALA A 79 4.52 -8.79 2.03
C ALA A 79 6.01 -9.12 2.21
N LYS A 80 6.55 -8.81 3.40
CA LYS A 80 7.94 -9.13 3.76
C LYS A 80 8.24 -10.63 3.68
N ALA A 81 7.33 -11.48 4.14
CA ALA A 81 7.49 -12.93 4.04
C ALA A 81 7.57 -13.43 2.58
N HIS A 82 6.97 -12.69 1.63
CA HIS A 82 7.06 -12.95 0.19
C HIS A 82 8.20 -12.17 -0.50
N ASN A 83 9.06 -11.49 0.26
CA ASN A 83 10.11 -10.63 -0.25
C ASN A 83 9.58 -9.51 -1.19
N VAL A 84 8.40 -8.97 -0.84
CA VAL A 84 7.74 -7.84 -1.50
C VAL A 84 7.65 -6.68 -0.50
N GLU A 85 8.02 -5.49 -0.95
CA GLU A 85 7.90 -4.27 -0.14
C GLU A 85 6.45 -3.82 -0.03
N PHE A 86 6.13 -3.03 1.00
CA PHE A 86 4.80 -2.45 1.18
C PHE A 86 4.86 -0.95 1.45
N LEU A 87 4.11 -0.18 0.66
CA LEU A 87 3.93 1.26 0.82
C LEU A 87 2.46 1.57 1.07
N TRP A 88 2.18 2.18 2.22
CA TRP A 88 0.87 2.73 2.52
C TRP A 88 0.87 4.25 2.29
N VAL A 89 0.06 4.71 1.34
CA VAL A 89 -0.19 6.14 1.14
C VAL A 89 -1.49 6.50 1.81
N THR A 90 -1.44 7.38 2.81
CA THR A 90 -2.66 7.84 3.48
C THR A 90 -2.64 9.33 3.78
N ASP A 91 -3.82 9.94 3.82
CA ASP A 91 -4.00 11.35 4.13
C ASP A 91 -5.42 11.56 4.70
N GLY A 92 -5.72 12.78 5.10
CA GLY A 92 -7.06 13.23 5.46
C GLY A 92 -7.20 13.64 6.92
N PRO A 93 -8.19 14.49 7.23
CA PRO A 93 -8.35 15.10 8.54
C PRO A 93 -8.69 14.12 9.67
N ALA A 94 -9.16 12.90 9.36
CA ALA A 94 -9.46 11.89 10.38
C ALA A 94 -8.25 11.57 11.27
N TRP A 95 -7.04 11.54 10.68
CA TRP A 95 -5.81 11.22 11.39
C TRP A 95 -5.43 12.25 12.46
N HIS A 96 -5.92 13.50 12.37
CA HIS A 96 -5.72 14.47 13.44
C HIS A 96 -6.41 14.06 14.74
N LYS A 97 -7.54 13.36 14.65
CA LYS A 97 -8.32 12.85 15.78
C LYS A 97 -8.05 11.37 16.08
N MET A 98 -7.40 10.66 15.15
CA MET A 98 -7.07 9.23 15.26
C MET A 98 -5.57 8.99 15.13
N LYS A 99 -4.77 9.72 15.90
CA LYS A 99 -3.31 9.62 15.84
C LYS A 99 -2.82 8.26 16.30
N GLU A 100 -3.40 7.69 17.37
CA GLU A 100 -2.90 6.46 17.98
C GLU A 100 -2.87 5.25 17.04
N PRO A 101 -3.94 4.91 16.28
CA PRO A 101 -3.87 3.84 15.28
C PRO A 101 -2.78 4.07 14.24
N LEU A 102 -2.65 5.30 13.71
CA LEU A 102 -1.65 5.63 12.71
C LEU A 102 -0.22 5.52 13.27
N LEU A 103 0.01 6.03 14.49
CA LEU A 103 1.30 5.95 15.17
C LEU A 103 1.70 4.51 15.47
N ARG A 104 0.74 3.65 15.84
CA ARG A 104 0.98 2.21 16.00
C ARG A 104 1.42 1.58 14.68
N SER A 105 0.72 1.88 13.58
CA SER A 105 1.11 1.39 12.26
C SER A 105 2.49 1.90 11.83
N MET A 106 2.84 3.15 12.14
CA MET A 106 4.17 3.73 11.84
C MET A 106 5.33 3.06 12.61
N LYS A 107 5.06 2.36 13.71
CA LYS A 107 6.09 1.57 14.42
C LYS A 107 6.38 0.24 13.75
N GLU A 108 5.44 -0.29 12.97
CA GLU A 108 5.50 -1.64 12.40
C GLU A 108 5.74 -1.63 10.89
N ILE A 109 5.18 -0.64 10.18
CA ILE A 109 5.22 -0.51 8.72
C ILE A 109 6.36 0.44 8.34
N GLU A 110 7.24 0.00 7.44
CA GLU A 110 8.43 0.78 7.05
C GLU A 110 8.07 2.03 6.26
N TRP A 111 7.11 1.93 5.34
CA TRP A 111 6.77 2.99 4.41
C TRP A 111 5.31 3.41 4.56
N ILE A 112 5.09 4.47 5.35
CA ILE A 112 3.81 5.20 5.39
C ILE A 112 4.07 6.63 4.92
N LEU A 113 3.40 7.06 3.86
CA LEU A 113 3.58 8.38 3.28
C LEU A 113 2.27 9.17 3.23
N ASN A 114 2.36 10.46 3.57
CA ASN A 114 1.30 11.39 3.24
C ASN A 114 1.21 11.59 1.71
N TYR A 115 0.01 11.67 1.15
CA TYR A 115 -0.18 11.88 -0.30
C TYR A 115 0.56 13.10 -0.87
N ARG A 116 0.70 14.18 -0.07
CA ARG A 116 1.46 15.37 -0.48
C ARG A 116 2.96 15.09 -0.58
N MET A 117 3.50 14.20 0.25
CA MET A 117 4.93 13.83 0.23
C MET A 117 5.34 13.18 -1.09
N LEU A 118 4.42 12.50 -1.79
CA LEU A 118 4.70 11.93 -3.12
C LEU A 118 5.10 13.00 -4.16
N GLY A 119 4.77 14.28 -3.94
CA GLY A 119 5.24 15.37 -4.82
C GLY A 119 6.56 16.01 -4.38
N LEU A 120 7.06 15.67 -3.20
CA LEU A 120 8.22 16.31 -2.57
C LEU A 120 9.46 15.41 -2.59
N ILE A 121 9.27 14.09 -2.66
CA ILE A 121 10.35 13.12 -2.72
C ILE A 121 10.81 12.91 -4.16
N LYS A 122 12.12 12.73 -4.34
CA LYS A 122 12.71 12.52 -5.68
C LYS A 122 12.56 11.09 -6.18
N ARG A 123 12.55 10.11 -5.27
CA ARG A 123 12.52 8.68 -5.60
C ARG A 123 12.12 7.85 -4.38
N ILE A 124 11.33 6.80 -4.58
CA ILE A 124 10.95 5.85 -3.50
C ILE A 124 11.84 4.60 -3.52
N LEU A 125 12.39 4.22 -4.68
CA LEU A 125 13.15 2.99 -4.86
C LEU A 125 14.56 3.27 -5.39
N LYS A 126 15.61 2.75 -4.72
CA LYS A 126 17.02 2.90 -5.16
C LYS A 126 17.24 2.38 -6.56
#